data_AF-A0A958XFC4-F1
#
_entry.id   AF-A0A958XFC4-F1
#
_cell.length_a   1.000
_cell.length_b   1.000
_cell.length_c   1.000
_cell.angle_alpha   90.00
_cell.angle_beta   90.00
_cell.angle_gamma   90.00
#
_symmetry.space_group_name_H-M   'P 1'
#
loop_
_entity.id
_entity.type
_entity.pdbx_description
1 polymer ?
#
loop_
_entity_poly.entity_id
_entity_poly.type
_entity_poly.pdbx_seq_one_letter_code
_entity_poly.pdbx_strand_id
1 'polypeptide(L)'
;MATPSSVTLPPDYDPEDDQGEFMNPTMQEYFRKQLISWREELIRESEATIHDTLQGTELQKPDLADRASAETDHALELRTR
;
A
#
# COMPACT_ATOMS: atom_id res chain seq x y z
N MET A 1 18.83 -16.12 16.43
CA MET A 1 18.16 -15.04 15.67
C MET A 1 19.18 -14.49 14.70
N ALA A 2 19.10 -14.83 13.42
CA ALA A 2 20.08 -14.40 12.43
C ALA A 2 19.77 -12.94 12.03
N THR A 3 20.73 -12.06 12.26
CA THR A 3 20.71 -10.68 11.77
C THR A 3 20.73 -10.70 10.24
N PRO A 4 19.83 -10.00 9.52
CA PRO A 4 19.96 -9.89 8.08
C PRO A 4 21.26 -9.12 7.79
N SER A 5 22.17 -9.74 7.03
CA SER A 5 23.37 -9.05 6.55
C SER A 5 22.92 -7.78 5.85
N SER A 6 23.34 -6.62 6.34
CA SER A 6 23.07 -5.33 5.69
C SER A 6 23.91 -5.23 4.42
N VAL A 7 23.52 -5.95 3.36
CA VAL A 7 24.14 -5.81 2.06
C VAL A 7 23.74 -4.44 1.52
N THR A 8 24.73 -3.56 1.37
CA THR A 8 24.49 -2.22 0.86
C THR A 8 24.39 -2.29 -0.65
N LEU A 9 23.18 -2.07 -1.17
CA LEU A 9 22.93 -1.97 -2.61
C LEU A 9 23.61 -0.73 -3.19
N PRO A 10 24.32 -0.86 -4.32
CA PRO A 10 24.73 0.28 -5.13
C PRO A 10 23.53 1.15 -5.52
N PRO A 11 23.70 2.47 -5.68
CA PRO A 11 22.60 3.37 -6.05
C PRO A 11 22.01 3.07 -7.43
N ASP A 12 22.81 2.54 -8.36
CA ASP A 12 22.41 2.17 -9.71
C ASP A 12 22.31 0.65 -9.90
N TYR A 13 21.90 -0.08 -8.85
CA TYR A 13 21.74 -1.53 -8.93
C TYR A 13 20.56 -1.90 -9.83
N ASP A 14 20.85 -2.63 -10.90
CA ASP A 14 19.86 -3.26 -11.78
C ASP A 14 19.86 -4.78 -11.57
N PRO A 15 18.75 -5.39 -11.11
CA PRO A 15 18.64 -6.84 -10.96
C PRO A 15 18.74 -7.61 -12.29
N GLU A 16 18.52 -6.98 -13.45
CA GLU A 16 18.67 -7.61 -14.77
C GLU A 16 20.14 -7.71 -15.21
N ASP A 17 20.99 -6.77 -14.77
CA ASP A 17 22.43 -6.76 -15.06
C ASP A 17 23.25 -7.60 -14.06
N ASP A 18 22.63 -8.10 -12.99
CA ASP A 18 23.27 -8.94 -11.99
C ASP A 18 23.48 -10.37 -12.52
N GLN A 19 24.70 -10.65 -12.97
CA GLN A 19 25.15 -11.96 -13.47
C GLN A 19 25.48 -12.97 -12.36
N GLY A 20 25.23 -12.64 -11.10
CA GLY A 20 25.46 -13.52 -9.96
C GLY A 20 24.50 -14.71 -9.92
N GLU A 21 24.63 -15.54 -8.88
CA GLU A 21 23.66 -16.62 -8.65
C GLU A 21 22.26 -16.05 -8.41
N PHE A 22 21.24 -16.74 -8.91
CA PHE A 22 19.85 -16.38 -8.67
C PHE A 22 19.57 -16.29 -7.16
N MET A 23 18.89 -15.22 -6.74
CA MET A 23 18.59 -14.94 -5.33
C MET A 23 19.83 -14.79 -4.44
N ASN A 24 20.90 -14.20 -4.99
CA ASN A 24 22.03 -13.76 -4.18
C ASN A 24 21.60 -12.75 -3.10
N PRO A 25 22.45 -12.50 -2.08
CA PRO A 25 22.11 -11.57 -1.00
C PRO A 25 21.78 -10.14 -1.46
N THR A 26 22.35 -9.69 -2.59
CA THR A 26 22.07 -8.36 -3.18
C THR A 26 20.66 -8.30 -3.75
N MET A 27 20.27 -9.29 -4.56
CA MET A 27 18.91 -9.43 -5.10
C MET A 27 17.87 -9.52 -3.98
N GLN A 28 18.15 -10.30 -2.93
CA GLN A 28 17.24 -10.42 -1.78
C GLN A 28 17.02 -9.08 -1.10
N GLU A 29 18.07 -8.29 -0.88
CA GLU A 29 17.95 -6.95 -0.30
C GLU A 29 17.19 -5.98 -1.21
N TYR A 30 17.35 -6.11 -2.54
CA TYR A 30 16.62 -5.29 -3.51
C TYR A 30 15.12 -5.55 -3.42
N PHE A 31 14.71 -6.82 -3.54
CA PHE A 31 13.30 -7.19 -3.43
C PHE A 31 12.72 -6.90 -2.05
N ARG A 32 13.51 -7.05 -0.98
CA ARG A 32 13.09 -6.67 0.38
C ARG A 32 12.74 -5.18 0.45
N LYS A 33 13.58 -4.30 -0.10
CA LYS A 33 13.28 -2.85 -0.15
C LYS A 33 12.05 -2.55 -0.99
N GLN A 34 11.91 -3.19 -2.15
CA GLN A 34 10.75 -3.02 -3.03
C GLN A 34 9.44 -3.42 -2.32
N LEU A 35 9.43 -4.57 -1.64
CA LEU A 35 8.25 -5.06 -0.92
C LEU A 35 7.88 -4.16 0.27
N ILE A 36 8.87 -3.62 0.98
CA ILE A 36 8.62 -2.67 2.07
C ILE A 36 8.01 -1.38 1.53
N SER A 37 8.59 -0.80 0.48
CA SER A 37 8.06 0.39 -0.17
C SER A 37 6.62 0.18 -0.63
N TRP A 38 6.36 -0.96 -1.27
CA TRP A 38 5.03 -1.28 -1.76
C TRP A 38 4.02 -1.47 -0.62
N ARG A 39 4.42 -2.13 0.46
CA ARG A 39 3.60 -2.23 1.68
C ARG A 39 3.26 -0.84 2.25
N GLU A 40 4.23 0.07 2.31
CA GLU A 40 4.01 1.43 2.82
C GLU A 40 3.08 2.23 1.92
N GLU A 41 3.19 2.06 0.60
CA GLU A 41 2.28 2.66 -0.37
C GLU A 41 0.85 2.15 -0.21
N LEU A 42 0.66 0.83 -0.11
CA LEU A 42 -0.66 0.23 0.12
C LEU A 42 -1.31 0.71 1.43
N ILE A 43 -0.53 0.83 2.50
CA ILE A 43 -1.02 1.36 3.78
C ILE A 43 -1.47 2.81 3.61
N ARG A 44 -0.65 3.64 2.95
CA ARG A 44 -0.96 5.06 2.72
C ARG A 44 -2.22 5.24 1.87
N GLU A 45 -2.37 4.45 0.81
CA GLU A 45 -3.56 4.49 -0.07
C GLU A 45 -4.82 4.06 0.67
N SER A 46 -4.71 3.03 1.53
CA SER A 46 -5.80 2.59 2.40
C SER A 46 -6.20 3.67 3.41
N GLU A 47 -5.23 4.29 4.08
CA GLU A 47 -5.47 5.39 5.02
C GLU A 47 -6.12 6.60 4.33
N ALA A 48 -5.65 6.98 3.14
CA ALA A 48 -6.25 8.04 2.33
C ALA A 48 -7.70 7.70 1.96
N THR A 49 -7.97 6.45 1.55
CA THR A 49 -9.34 6.00 1.27
C THR A 49 -10.23 6.16 2.50
N ILE A 50 -9.78 5.72 3.69
CA ILE A 50 -10.57 5.85 4.93
C ILE A 50 -10.85 7.32 5.26
N HIS A 51 -9.83 8.18 5.16
CA HIS A 51 -9.97 9.60 5.46
C HIS A 51 -10.91 10.31 4.48
N ASP A 52 -10.71 10.10 3.17
CA ASP A 52 -11.38 10.88 2.13
C ASP A 52 -12.78 10.35 1.78
N THR A 53 -13.01 9.04 1.88
CA THR A 53 -14.28 8.42 1.49
C THR A 53 -15.18 8.11 2.69
N LEU A 54 -14.64 7.49 3.74
CA LEU A 54 -15.43 7.01 4.88
C LEU A 54 -15.67 8.08 5.95
N GLN A 55 -14.66 8.88 6.29
CA GLN A 55 -14.77 9.84 7.41
C GLN A 55 -15.33 11.20 7.01
N GLY A 56 -15.13 11.65 5.76
CA GLY A 56 -15.61 12.96 5.28
C GLY A 56 -17.11 13.04 4.99
N THR A 57 -17.77 11.91 4.70
CA THR A 57 -19.17 11.88 4.21
C THR A 57 -20.22 11.63 5.30
N GLU A 58 -19.88 10.93 6.40
CA GLU A 58 -20.84 10.60 7.48
C GLU A 58 -21.21 11.78 8.39
N LEU A 59 -20.41 12.85 8.42
CA LEU A 59 -20.52 13.89 9.45
C LEU A 59 -21.65 14.93 9.26
N GLN A 60 -22.45 14.88 8.17
CA GLN A 60 -23.33 16.00 7.81
C GLN A 60 -24.80 15.70 7.47
N LYS A 61 -25.36 14.54 7.83
CA LYS A 61 -26.79 14.25 7.54
C LYS A 61 -27.68 14.21 8.79
N PRO A 62 -28.57 15.21 8.99
CA PRO A 62 -29.44 15.27 10.17
C PRO A 62 -30.63 14.30 10.14
N ASP A 63 -31.00 13.72 8.99
CA ASP A 63 -32.07 12.72 8.86
C ASP A 63 -31.51 11.28 8.65
N LEU A 64 -32.13 10.32 9.33
CA LEU A 64 -31.86 8.87 9.21
C LEU A 64 -32.12 8.35 7.80
N ALA A 65 -33.13 8.87 7.10
CA ALA A 65 -33.44 8.46 5.73
C ALA A 65 -32.33 8.90 4.76
N ASP A 66 -31.84 10.14 4.90
CA ASP A 66 -30.75 10.66 4.07
C ASP A 66 -29.43 9.93 4.33
N ARG A 67 -29.21 9.49 5.58
CA ARG A 67 -28.06 8.67 5.98
C ARG A 67 -28.10 7.30 5.31
N ALA A 68 -29.24 6.59 5.40
CA ALA A 68 -29.38 5.26 4.80
C ALA A 68 -29.18 5.28 3.27
N SER A 69 -29.69 6.31 2.58
CA SER A 69 -29.46 6.47 1.15
C SER A 69 -27.99 6.73 0.82
N ALA A 70 -27.30 7.60 1.56
CA ALA A 70 -25.86 7.86 1.34
C ALA A 70 -24.98 6.63 1.60
N GLU A 71 -25.24 5.86 2.66
CA GLU A 71 -24.50 4.64 2.95
C GLU A 71 -24.66 3.60 1.82
N THR A 72 -25.86 3.50 1.25
CA THR A 72 -26.14 2.58 0.13
C THR A 72 -25.40 2.99 -1.15
N ASP A 73 -25.41 4.27 -1.49
CA ASP A 73 -24.69 4.81 -2.66
C ASP A 73 -23.18 4.64 -2.50
N HIS A 74 -22.65 4.89 -1.28
CA HIS A 74 -21.24 4.72 -0.97
C HIS A 74 -20.78 3.25 -1.02
N ALA A 75 -21.60 2.32 -0.51
CA ALA A 75 -21.34 0.89 -0.61
C ALA A 75 -21.33 0.40 -2.08
N LEU A 76 -22.12 1.04 -2.95
CA LEU A 76 -22.11 0.75 -4.38
C LEU A 76 -20.85 1.31 -5.06
N GLU A 77 -20.39 2.50 -4.69
CA GLU A 77 -19.17 3.13 -5.22
C GLU A 77 -17.92 2.32 -4.83
N LEU A 78 -17.76 1.95 -3.56
CA LEU A 78 -16.63 1.12 -3.08
C LEU A 78 -16.58 -0.26 -3.73
N ARG A 79 -17.73 -0.80 -4.17
CA ARG A 79 -17.81 -2.11 -4.84
C ARG A 79 -17.48 -2.04 -6.34
N THR A 80 -17.66 -0.88 -6.96
CA THR A 80 -17.50 -0.71 -8.41
C THR A 80 -16.16 -0.08 -8.80
N ARG A 81 -15.37 0.34 -7.81
CA ARG A 81 -13.99 0.80 -7.94
C ARG A 81 -13.02 -0.38 -7.88
#